data_AF-A0AAC8VQ18-F1
#
_entry.id   AF-A0AAC8VQ18-F1
#
_cell.length_a   1.000
_cell.length_b   1.000
_cell.length_c   1.000
_cell.angle_alpha   90.00
_cell.angle_beta   90.00
_cell.angle_gamma   90.00
#
_symmetry.space_group_name_H-M   'P 1'
#
loop_
_entity.id
_entity.type
_entity.pdbx_description
1 polymer ?
#
loop_
_entity_poly.entity_id
_entity_poly.type
_entity_poly.pdbx_seq_one_letter_code
_entity_poly.pdbx_strand_id
1 'polypeptide(L)'
;MRLTLNDVKEIEQIIAALDATDNERISDEVERLAKKANPFISALASTDADEHTNDAMNYLEGHSIAFQDASEGWWIDALTERVTSEYAISIFKARHSHREAA
;
A
#
# COMPACT_ATOMS: atom_id res chain seq x y z
N MET A 1 -6.00 -11.89 -11.84
CA MET A 1 -7.02 -12.78 -11.27
C MET A 1 -8.31 -11.99 -11.19
N ARG A 2 -9.42 -12.50 -11.73
CA ARG A 2 -10.73 -11.88 -11.55
C ARG A 2 -11.40 -12.54 -10.35
N LEU A 3 -11.62 -11.78 -9.28
CA LEU A 3 -12.20 -12.28 -8.05
C LEU A 3 -13.73 -12.40 -8.17
N THR A 4 -14.29 -13.47 -7.63
CA THR A 4 -15.71 -13.58 -7.34
C THR A 4 -16.03 -12.96 -5.98
N LEU A 5 -17.32 -12.75 -5.68
CA LEU A 5 -17.74 -12.26 -4.35
C LEU A 5 -17.36 -13.20 -3.22
N ASN A 6 -17.28 -14.52 -3.48
CA ASN A 6 -16.85 -15.48 -2.48
C ASN A 6 -15.35 -15.40 -2.24
N ASP A 7 -14.55 -15.19 -3.29
CA ASP A 7 -13.11 -15.02 -3.16
C ASP A 7 -12.79 -13.75 -2.34
N VAL A 8 -13.51 -12.65 -2.58
CA VAL A 8 -13.37 -11.41 -1.80
C VAL A 8 -13.66 -11.67 -0.32
N LYS A 9 -14.79 -12.34 0.00
CA LYS A 9 -15.13 -12.69 1.39
C LYS A 9 -14.08 -13.58 2.04
N GLU A 10 -13.50 -14.53 1.31
CA GLU A 10 -12.43 -15.39 1.85
C GLU A 10 -11.17 -14.57 2.15
N ILE A 11 -10.78 -13.67 1.24
CA ILE A 11 -9.63 -12.77 1.46
C ILE A 11 -9.87 -11.87 2.68
N GLU A 12 -11.06 -11.29 2.82
CA GLU A 12 -11.43 -10.49 4.00
C GLU A 12 -11.36 -11.31 5.30
N GLN A 13 -11.78 -12.58 5.26
CA GLN A 13 -11.65 -13.49 6.40
C GLN A 13 -10.20 -13.83 6.72
N ILE A 14 -9.33 -13.97 5.71
CA ILE A 14 -7.89 -14.14 5.92
C ILE A 14 -7.32 -12.91 6.61
N ILE A 15 -7.62 -11.71 6.12
CA ILE A 15 -7.17 -10.44 6.72
C ILE A 15 -7.63 -10.33 8.17
N ALA A 16 -8.90 -10.63 8.45
CA ALA A 16 -9.46 -10.58 9.80
C ALA A 16 -8.84 -11.61 10.76
N ALA A 17 -8.20 -12.66 10.23
CA ALA A 17 -7.60 -13.74 11.00
C ALA A 17 -6.06 -13.62 11.14
N LEU A 18 -5.45 -12.56 10.61
CA LEU A 18 -4.01 -12.34 10.71
C LEU A 18 -3.58 -12.22 12.17
N ASP A 19 -2.52 -12.95 12.54
CA ASP A 19 -2.00 -12.95 13.90
C ASP A 19 -0.82 -11.97 14.10
N ALA A 20 -0.23 -11.97 15.28
CA ALA A 20 0.90 -11.08 15.59
C ALA A 20 2.12 -11.33 14.70
N THR A 21 2.40 -12.58 14.33
CA THR A 21 3.52 -12.94 13.46
C THR A 21 3.26 -12.51 12.02
N ASP A 22 2.03 -12.61 11.54
CA ASP A 22 1.65 -12.10 10.22
C ASP A 22 1.78 -10.57 10.17
N ASN A 23 1.29 -9.88 11.20
CA ASN A 23 1.36 -8.43 11.29
C ASN A 23 2.81 -7.92 11.40
N GLU A 24 3.70 -8.63 12.10
CA GLU A 24 5.13 -8.31 12.16
C GLU A 24 5.77 -8.37 10.77
N ARG A 25 5.50 -9.43 10.00
CA ARG A 25 6.00 -9.57 8.62
C ARG A 25 5.50 -8.47 7.69
N ILE A 26 4.22 -8.10 7.82
CA ILE A 26 3.62 -6.99 7.06
C ILE A 26 4.34 -5.69 7.43
N SER A 27 4.53 -5.42 8.72
CA SER A 27 5.23 -4.23 9.21
C SER A 27 6.67 -4.15 8.68
N ASP A 28 7.43 -5.23 8.73
CA ASP A 28 8.80 -5.28 8.22
C ASP A 28 8.87 -4.95 6.72
N GLU A 29 7.92 -5.48 5.94
CA GLU A 29 7.85 -5.22 4.51
C GLU A 29 7.42 -3.78 4.20
N VAL A 30 6.46 -3.24 4.96
CA VAL A 30 6.06 -1.83 4.87
C VAL A 30 7.25 -0.94 5.18
N GLU A 31 8.00 -1.19 6.26
CA GLU A 31 9.18 -0.42 6.63
C GLU A 31 10.26 -0.48 5.54
N ARG A 32 10.52 -1.68 4.98
CA ARG A 32 11.47 -1.87 3.89
C ARG A 32 11.09 -1.06 2.65
N LEU A 33 9.80 -0.97 2.33
CA LEU A 33 9.29 -0.23 1.18
C LEU A 33 9.25 1.28 1.43
N ALA A 34 8.88 1.69 2.63
CA ALA A 34 8.81 3.09 3.07
C ALA A 34 10.17 3.79 3.09
N LYS A 35 11.29 3.04 3.19
CA LYS A 35 12.65 3.57 3.03
C LYS A 35 12.92 4.19 1.65
N LYS A 36 12.09 3.90 0.65
CA LYS A 36 12.17 4.52 -0.67
C LYS A 36 11.44 5.86 -0.65
N ALA A 37 11.91 6.82 -1.45
CA ALA A 37 11.22 8.09 -1.64
C ALA A 37 9.74 7.87 -2.02
N ASN A 38 8.85 8.65 -1.41
CA ASN A 38 7.42 8.57 -1.65
C ASN A 38 7.11 8.89 -3.13
N PRO A 39 6.72 7.91 -3.95
CA PRO A 39 6.51 8.12 -5.38
C PRO A 39 5.31 9.02 -5.66
N PHE A 40 4.41 9.21 -4.68
CA PHE A 40 3.27 10.10 -4.84
C PHE A 40 3.68 11.54 -5.07
N ILE A 41 4.75 12.01 -4.41
CA ILE A 41 5.23 13.39 -4.56
C ILE A 41 5.61 13.66 -6.03
N SER A 42 6.37 12.75 -6.63
CA SER A 42 6.75 12.86 -8.04
C SER A 42 5.55 12.71 -8.99
N ALA A 43 4.58 11.85 -8.65
CA ALA A 43 3.36 11.69 -9.43
C ALA A 43 2.48 12.96 -9.38
N LEU A 44 2.32 13.56 -8.20
CA LEU A 44 1.57 14.80 -8.01
C LEU A 44 2.22 15.95 -8.77
N ALA A 45 3.54 16.05 -8.76
CA ALA A 45 4.28 17.05 -9.53
C ALA A 45 4.11 16.91 -11.06
N SER A 46 3.69 15.73 -11.54
CA SER A 46 3.61 15.42 -12.98
C SER A 46 2.18 15.35 -13.51
N THR A 47 1.16 15.24 -12.64
CA THR A 47 -0.22 14.99 -13.04
C THR A 47 -0.93 16.31 -13.30
N ASP A 48 -1.45 16.51 -14.52
CA ASP A 48 -2.16 17.73 -14.95
C ASP A 48 -1.42 19.03 -14.61
N ALA A 49 -0.09 18.99 -14.68
CA ALA A 49 0.78 20.09 -14.28
C ALA A 49 0.64 21.32 -15.20
N ASP A 50 0.70 22.50 -14.57
CA ASP A 50 0.71 23.81 -15.22
C ASP A 50 2.02 24.58 -14.91
N GLU A 51 2.08 25.84 -15.34
CA GLU A 51 3.25 26.70 -15.15
C GLU A 51 3.58 27.00 -13.68
N HIS A 52 2.65 26.79 -12.74
CA HIS A 52 2.84 27.04 -11.30
C HIS A 52 3.18 25.77 -10.52
N THR A 53 3.02 24.60 -11.11
CA THR A 53 3.10 23.32 -10.41
C THR A 53 4.48 23.10 -9.78
N ASN A 54 5.56 23.43 -10.48
CA ASN A 54 6.92 23.29 -9.93
C ASN A 54 7.14 24.19 -8.71
N ASP A 55 6.69 25.45 -8.76
CA ASP A 55 6.84 26.39 -7.64
C ASP A 55 6.00 25.96 -6.43
N ALA A 56 4.78 25.48 -6.67
CA ALA A 56 3.92 24.93 -5.63
C ALA A 56 4.55 23.70 -4.97
N MET A 57 5.05 22.75 -5.76
CA MET A 57 5.70 21.54 -5.22
C MET A 57 6.96 21.88 -4.43
N ASN A 58 7.81 22.79 -4.93
CA ASN A 58 8.97 23.29 -4.20
C ASN A 58 8.58 23.92 -2.86
N TYR A 59 7.51 24.72 -2.83
CA TYR A 59 7.00 25.29 -1.58
C TYR A 59 6.48 24.21 -0.62
N LEU A 60 5.71 23.25 -1.12
CA LEU A 60 5.12 22.19 -0.31
C LEU A 60 6.21 21.29 0.30
N GLU A 61 7.18 20.85 -0.50
CA GLU A 61 8.30 20.01 -0.06
C GLU A 61 9.29 20.77 0.83
N GLY A 62 9.46 22.08 0.64
CA GLY A 62 10.41 22.87 1.42
C GLY A 62 9.86 23.50 2.71
N HIS A 63 8.57 23.82 2.75
CA HIS A 63 8.03 24.74 3.75
C HIS A 63 6.70 24.32 4.39
N SER A 64 5.94 23.41 3.78
CA SER A 64 4.63 23.02 4.31
C SER A 64 4.72 21.74 5.15
N ILE A 65 4.96 21.90 6.46
CA ILE A 65 5.00 20.78 7.42
C ILE A 65 3.71 19.95 7.35
N ALA A 66 2.56 20.63 7.28
CA ALA A 66 1.26 19.95 7.19
C ALA A 66 1.14 19.05 5.94
N PHE A 67 1.72 19.47 4.81
CA PHE A 67 1.74 18.65 3.60
C PHE A 67 2.72 17.49 3.73
N GLN A 68 3.93 17.74 4.25
CA GLN A 68 4.96 16.71 4.44
C GLN A 68 4.41 15.58 5.34
N ASP A 69 3.92 15.92 6.52
CA ASP A 69 3.35 14.95 7.48
C ASP A 69 2.17 14.18 6.87
N ALA A 70 1.24 14.86 6.21
CA ALA A 70 0.09 14.21 5.60
C ALA A 70 0.49 13.27 4.44
N SER A 71 1.45 13.68 3.62
CA SER A 71 1.92 12.90 2.48
C SER A 71 2.68 11.64 2.89
N GLU A 72 3.48 11.72 3.96
CA GLU A 72 4.16 10.57 4.54
C GLU A 72 3.16 9.63 5.21
N GLY A 73 2.25 10.15 6.03
CA GLY A 73 1.21 9.34 6.69
C GLY A 73 0.36 8.56 5.68
N TRP A 74 -0.15 9.25 4.67
CA TRP A 74 -0.94 8.59 3.63
C TRP A 74 -0.15 7.54 2.84
N TRP A 75 1.14 7.78 2.60
CA TRP A 75 2.00 6.80 1.92
C TRP A 75 2.19 5.53 2.75
N ILE A 76 2.44 5.67 4.05
CA ILE A 76 2.56 4.54 4.97
C ILE A 76 1.25 3.76 5.05
N ASP A 77 0.12 4.45 5.17
CA ASP A 77 -1.20 3.81 5.23
C ASP A 77 -1.51 3.04 3.94
N ALA A 78 -1.27 3.66 2.78
CA ALA A 78 -1.47 3.02 1.48
C ALA A 78 -0.56 1.80 1.26
N LEU A 79 0.71 1.88 1.71
CA LEU A 79 1.61 0.73 1.69
C LEU A 79 1.10 -0.39 2.59
N THR A 80 0.65 -0.05 3.80
CA THR A 80 0.15 -1.03 4.78
C THR A 80 -1.06 -1.78 4.22
N GLU A 81 -2.03 -1.05 3.66
CA GLU A 81 -3.21 -1.64 3.01
C GLU A 81 -2.81 -2.57 1.85
N ARG A 82 -1.88 -2.12 1.00
CA ARG A 82 -1.40 -2.91 -0.15
C ARG A 82 -0.69 -4.17 0.28
N VAL A 83 0.27 -4.08 1.21
CA VAL A 83 1.07 -5.21 1.67
C VAL A 83 0.21 -6.22 2.43
N THR A 84 -0.75 -5.74 3.25
CA THR A 84 -1.73 -6.61 3.91
C THR A 84 -2.56 -7.39 2.89
N SER A 85 -3.04 -6.70 1.85
CA SER A 85 -3.79 -7.33 0.75
C SER A 85 -2.94 -8.33 -0.02
N GLU A 86 -1.68 -8.00 -0.35
CA GLU A 86 -0.73 -8.89 -1.02
C GLU A 86 -0.48 -10.15 -0.19
N TYR A 87 -0.30 -10.00 1.12
CA TYR A 87 -0.10 -11.09 2.06
C TYR A 87 -1.32 -12.03 2.09
N ALA A 88 -2.52 -11.48 2.28
CA ALA A 88 -3.75 -12.26 2.29
C ALA A 88 -4.01 -12.97 0.95
N ILE A 89 -3.76 -12.29 -0.18
CA ILE A 89 -3.86 -12.89 -1.52
C ILE A 89 -2.85 -14.03 -1.70
N SER A 90 -1.65 -13.93 -1.11
CA SER A 90 -0.66 -15.01 -1.18
C SER A 90 -1.16 -16.29 -0.48
N ILE A 91 -1.76 -16.15 0.71
CA ILE A 91 -2.37 -17.25 1.46
C ILE A 91 -3.57 -17.83 0.70
N PHE A 92 -4.45 -16.96 0.20
CA PHE A 92 -5.58 -17.36 -0.64
C PHE A 92 -5.12 -18.21 -1.82
N LYS A 93 -4.14 -17.72 -2.59
CA LYS A 93 -3.58 -18.46 -3.73
C LYS A 93 -2.99 -19.80 -3.30
N ALA A 94 -2.24 -19.85 -2.20
CA ALA A 94 -1.67 -21.12 -1.71
C ALA A 94 -2.79 -22.15 -1.42
N ARG A 95 -3.87 -21.76 -0.73
CA ARG A 95 -5.01 -22.64 -0.42
C ARG A 95 -5.69 -23.20 -1.67
N HIS A 96 -5.83 -22.38 -2.71
CA HIS A 96 -6.51 -22.77 -3.95
C HIS A 96 -5.60 -23.51 -4.93
N SER A 97 -4.30 -23.22 -4.97
CA SER A 97 -3.31 -23.99 -5.73
C SER A 97 -3.19 -25.44 -5.25
N HIS A 98 -3.37 -25.70 -3.94
CA HIS A 98 -3.35 -27.06 -3.40
C HIS A 98 -4.64 -27.86 -3.66
N ARG A 99 -5.76 -27.20 -3.95
CA ARG A 99 -7.04 -27.86 -4.27
C ARG A 99 -7.13 -28.37 -5.70
N GLU A 100 -6.38 -27.80 -6.64
CA GLU A 100 -6.37 -28.27 -8.04
C GLU A 100 -5.44 -29.49 -8.24
N ALA A 101 -4.58 -29.80 -7.26
CA ALA A 101 -3.60 -30.88 -7.33
C ALA A 101 -3.99 -32.16 -6.56
N ALA A 102 -5.19 -32.21 -5.96
CA ALA A 102 -5.72 -33.34 -5.17
C ALA A 102 -7.03 -33.85 -5.76
#